data_AF-A0A932HNM7-F1
#
_entry.id   AF-A0A932HNM7-F1
#
_cell.length_a   1.000
_cell.length_b   1.000
_cell.length_c   1.000
_cell.angle_alpha   90.00
_cell.angle_beta   90.00
_cell.angle_gamma   90.00
#
_symmetry.space_group_name_H-M   'P 1'
#
loop_
_entity.id
_entity.type
_entity.pdbx_description
1 polymer ?
#
loop_
_entity_poly.entity_id
_entity_poly.type
_entity_poly.pdbx_seq_one_letter_code
_entity_poly.pdbx_strand_id
1 'polypeptide(L)'
;MANVIVVGAQWGDEGKGKVVDILSERFDVVARYQGGNNAGHTVVVGEEKVVLHLVPSGILRKGKVCVLGNGVVIDLGELIHEMDQLERLHVRFEDHFFISRRAHLVLPYHKVLDVAHEARAAKKIGTTGRGIGPAYVDKMARIGIR
;
A
#
# COMPACT_ATOMS: atom_id res chain seq x y z
N MET A 1 -4.50 -19.82 -17.40
CA MET A 1 -4.13 -18.50 -16.84
C MET A 1 -3.24 -18.74 -15.64
N ALA A 2 -2.09 -18.07 -15.56
CA ALA A 2 -1.15 -18.23 -14.46
C ALA A 2 -1.36 -17.11 -13.43
N ASN A 3 -1.57 -17.47 -12.16
CA ASN A 3 -1.67 -16.54 -11.05
C ASN A 3 -0.52 -16.83 -10.08
N VAL A 4 0.25 -15.81 -9.72
CA VAL A 4 1.36 -15.93 -8.77
C VAL A 4 1.12 -15.02 -7.59
N ILE A 5 1.37 -15.54 -6.38
CA ILE A 5 1.25 -14.79 -5.13
C ILE A 5 2.65 -14.67 -4.53
N VAL A 6 3.06 -13.45 -4.22
CA VAL A 6 4.29 -13.16 -3.47
C VAL A 6 3.90 -12.84 -2.02
N VAL A 7 4.37 -13.66 -1.09
CA VAL A 7 4.15 -13.49 0.36
C VAL A 7 5.48 -13.44 1.10
N GLY A 8 5.48 -12.80 2.27
CA GLY A 8 6.61 -12.86 3.21
C GLY A 8 6.41 -14.07 4.12
N ALA A 9 7.47 -14.85 4.34
CA ALA A 9 7.43 -16.02 5.20
C ALA A 9 7.93 -15.74 6.62
N GLN A 10 8.29 -14.48 6.92
CA GLN A 10 8.87 -14.04 8.18
C GLN A 10 8.06 -12.85 8.73
N TRP A 11 8.73 -11.85 9.32
CA TRP A 11 8.12 -10.69 9.97
C TRP A 11 8.35 -9.38 9.22
N GLY A 12 8.26 -9.42 7.89
CA GLY A 12 8.47 -8.22 7.06
C GLY A 12 9.89 -8.10 6.53
N ASP A 13 10.11 -7.08 5.69
CA ASP A 13 11.41 -6.72 5.08
C ASP A 13 12.16 -7.84 4.34
N GLU A 14 11.47 -8.88 3.86
CA GLU A 14 12.07 -10.00 3.12
C GLU A 14 12.40 -9.67 1.65
N GLY A 15 12.38 -8.39 1.26
CA GLY A 15 12.64 -7.98 -0.13
C GLY A 15 11.51 -8.30 -1.11
N LYS A 16 10.28 -8.53 -0.64
CA LYS A 16 9.10 -8.86 -1.47
C LYS A 16 8.90 -7.92 -2.65
N GLY A 17 9.06 -6.61 -2.42
CA GLY A 17 8.85 -5.62 -3.47
C GLY A 17 9.81 -5.78 -4.65
N LYS A 18 11.07 -6.18 -4.38
CA LYS A 18 12.06 -6.47 -5.42
C LYS A 18 11.65 -7.69 -6.25
N VAL A 19 11.13 -8.72 -5.59
CA VAL A 19 10.59 -9.90 -6.26
C VAL A 19 9.39 -9.55 -7.13
N VAL A 20 8.45 -8.74 -6.60
CA VAL A 20 7.28 -8.27 -7.36
C VAL A 20 7.70 -7.42 -8.56
N ASP A 21 8.67 -6.51 -8.40
CA ASP A 21 9.18 -5.71 -9.51
C ASP A 21 9.74 -6.60 -10.63
N ILE A 22 10.63 -7.55 -10.32
CA ILE A 22 11.19 -8.48 -11.31
C ILE A 22 10.09 -9.31 -11.99
N LEU A 23 9.14 -9.84 -11.22
CA LEU A 23 8.07 -10.68 -11.76
C LEU A 23 7.08 -9.87 -12.62
N SER A 24 6.83 -8.61 -12.27
CA SER A 24 5.81 -7.77 -12.93
C SER A 24 6.04 -7.57 -14.43
N GLU A 25 7.25 -7.80 -14.93
CA GLU A 25 7.53 -7.85 -16.36
C GLU A 25 6.67 -8.88 -17.11
N ARG A 26 6.40 -10.02 -16.47
CA ARG A 26 5.75 -11.19 -17.08
C ARG A 26 4.23 -11.28 -16.82
N PHE A 27 3.69 -10.34 -16.04
CA PHE A 27 2.26 -10.32 -15.69
C PHE A 27 1.61 -9.05 -16.21
N ASP A 28 0.35 -9.13 -16.64
CA ASP A 28 -0.40 -7.96 -17.12
C ASP A 28 -1.00 -7.14 -15.97
N VAL A 29 -1.23 -7.79 -14.82
CA VAL A 29 -1.87 -7.19 -13.64
C VAL A 29 -1.02 -7.41 -12.39
N VAL A 30 -0.80 -6.35 -11.62
CA VAL A 30 -0.15 -6.37 -10.31
C VAL A 30 -1.12 -5.80 -9.27
N ALA A 31 -1.49 -6.62 -8.29
CA ALA A 31 -2.50 -6.24 -7.31
C ALA A 31 -1.98 -6.32 -5.87
N ARG A 32 -2.28 -5.30 -5.08
CA ARG A 32 -2.13 -5.32 -3.62
C ARG A 32 -3.45 -5.76 -2.99
N TYR A 33 -3.41 -6.72 -2.08
CA TYR A 33 -4.62 -7.35 -1.54
C TYR A 33 -4.89 -7.04 -0.07
N GLN A 34 -3.92 -6.52 0.69
CA GLN A 34 -4.05 -6.22 2.12
C GLN A 34 -3.09 -5.12 2.58
N GLY A 35 -3.22 -4.71 3.83
CA GLY A 35 -2.34 -3.76 4.50
C GLY A 35 -2.71 -2.32 4.14
N GLY A 36 -1.75 -1.42 4.22
CA GLY A 36 -1.87 -0.03 3.79
C GLY A 36 -0.50 0.56 3.50
N ASN A 37 -0.30 1.83 3.85
CA ASN A 37 0.99 2.53 3.74
C ASN A 37 2.01 2.16 4.84
N ASN A 38 1.76 1.09 5.59
CA ASN A 38 2.71 0.50 6.55
C ASN A 38 3.76 -0.41 5.90
N ALA A 39 3.60 -0.73 4.62
CA ALA A 39 4.65 -1.36 3.82
C ALA A 39 5.54 -0.29 3.19
N GLY A 40 6.78 -0.65 2.86
CA GLY A 40 7.69 0.19 2.08
C GLY A 40 8.53 -0.67 1.15
N HIS A 41 8.68 -0.25 -0.10
CA HIS A 41 9.66 -0.84 -1.01
C HIS A 41 10.34 0.24 -1.84
N THR A 42 11.65 0.34 -1.70
CA THR A 42 12.47 1.26 -2.48
C THR A 42 12.62 0.78 -3.91
N VAL A 43 12.29 1.65 -4.85
CA VAL A 43 12.48 1.50 -6.29
C VAL A 43 13.39 2.60 -6.81
N VAL A 44 14.02 2.38 -7.96
CA VAL A 44 14.84 3.37 -8.66
C VAL A 44 14.18 3.68 -9.99
N VAL A 45 13.86 4.96 -10.23
CA VAL A 45 13.24 5.44 -11.47
C VAL A 45 14.20 6.43 -12.12
N GLY A 46 14.86 6.01 -13.20
CA GLY A 46 16.00 6.76 -13.74
C GLY A 46 17.15 6.79 -12.74
N GLU A 47 17.47 7.99 -12.23
CA GLU A 47 18.50 8.20 -11.20
C GLU A 47 17.89 8.45 -9.80
N GLU A 48 16.56 8.56 -9.70
CA GLU A 48 15.86 8.92 -8.47
C GLU A 48 15.43 7.69 -7.67
N LYS A 49 15.53 7.78 -6.35
CA LYS A 49 15.06 6.73 -5.42
C LYS A 49 13.71 7.13 -4.84
N VAL A 50 12.71 6.29 -5.03
CA VAL A 50 11.36 6.48 -4.47
C VAL A 50 11.03 5.30 -3.56
N VAL A 51 10.35 5.55 -2.45
CA VAL A 51 9.82 4.49 -1.59
C VAL A 51 8.33 4.36 -1.85
N LEU A 52 7.94 3.23 -2.44
CA LEU A 52 6.54 2.92 -2.67
C LEU A 52 5.91 2.37 -1.39
N HIS A 53 4.75 2.90 -1.03
CA HIS A 53 4.03 2.55 0.18
C HIS A 53 2.71 1.85 -0.15
N LEU A 54 1.82 2.48 -0.92
CA LEU A 54 0.54 1.93 -1.36
C LEU A 54 0.60 1.46 -2.81
N VAL A 55 1.18 2.27 -3.71
CA VAL A 55 1.16 2.00 -5.14
C VAL A 55 1.91 0.70 -5.45
N PRO A 56 1.34 -0.25 -6.21
CA PRO A 56 2.05 -1.46 -6.62
C PRO A 56 3.26 -1.13 -7.51
N SER A 57 4.37 -1.84 -7.35
CA SER A 57 5.61 -1.59 -8.11
C SER A 57 5.45 -1.77 -9.63
N GLY A 58 4.42 -2.49 -10.08
CA GLY A 58 4.09 -2.61 -11.49
C GLY A 58 3.78 -1.28 -12.19
N ILE A 59 3.49 -0.21 -11.44
CA ILE A 59 3.14 1.11 -12.00
C ILE A 59 4.28 1.71 -12.84
N LEU A 60 5.51 1.30 -12.57
CA LEU A 60 6.70 1.75 -13.27
C LEU A 60 6.86 1.12 -14.65
N ARG A 61 6.02 0.14 -15.00
CA ARG A 61 6.12 -0.63 -16.24
C ARG A 61 4.99 -0.26 -17.18
N LYS A 62 5.34 0.04 -18.43
CA LYS A 62 4.38 0.38 -19.47
C LYS A 62 3.43 -0.78 -19.75
N GLY A 63 2.14 -0.48 -19.84
CA GLY A 63 1.09 -1.44 -20.21
C GLY A 63 0.71 -2.42 -19.10
N LYS A 64 1.12 -2.17 -17.85
CA LYS A 64 0.78 -3.00 -16.70
C LYS A 64 -0.34 -2.35 -15.91
N VAL A 65 -1.36 -3.13 -15.57
CA VAL A 65 -2.47 -2.69 -14.73
C VAL A 65 -2.13 -2.89 -13.26
N CYS A 66 -2.24 -1.83 -12.47
CA CYS A 66 -2.04 -1.84 -11.03
C CYS A 66 -3.35 -1.69 -10.29
N VAL A 67 -3.57 -2.53 -9.28
CA VAL A 67 -4.84 -2.56 -8.52
C VAL A 67 -4.59 -2.48 -7.01
N LEU A 68 -5.29 -1.56 -6.36
CA LEU A 68 -5.50 -1.59 -4.90
C LEU A 68 -6.81 -2.34 -4.60
N GLY A 69 -6.68 -3.57 -4.12
CA GLY A 69 -7.81 -4.44 -3.82
C GLY A 69 -8.61 -3.99 -2.60
N ASN A 70 -9.82 -4.55 -2.44
CA ASN A 70 -10.76 -4.21 -1.36
C ASN A 70 -10.26 -4.58 0.05
N GLY A 71 -9.19 -5.37 0.15
CA GLY A 71 -8.59 -5.73 1.42
C GLY A 71 -7.64 -4.67 1.97
N VAL A 72 -7.22 -3.70 1.15
CA VAL A 72 -6.32 -2.61 1.54
C VAL A 72 -7.09 -1.54 2.35
N VAL A 73 -6.41 -0.92 3.31
CA VAL A 73 -6.83 0.33 3.96
C VAL A 73 -6.01 1.49 3.39
N ILE A 74 -6.69 2.51 2.88
CA ILE A 74 -6.10 3.57 2.05
C ILE A 74 -6.11 4.89 2.81
N ASP A 75 -4.92 5.41 3.08
CA ASP A 75 -4.76 6.81 3.44
C ASP A 75 -4.69 7.63 2.15
N LEU A 76 -5.71 8.46 1.89
CA LEU A 76 -5.78 9.27 0.67
C LEU A 76 -4.67 10.34 0.61
N GLY A 77 -4.29 10.93 1.75
CA GLY A 77 -3.25 11.95 1.77
C GLY A 77 -1.89 11.36 1.38
N GLU A 78 -1.60 10.17 1.91
CA GLU A 78 -0.36 9.45 1.61
C GLU A 78 -0.36 8.88 0.19
N LEU A 79 -1.51 8.38 -0.29
CA LEU A 79 -1.64 7.93 -1.68
C LEU A 79 -1.43 9.06 -2.67
N ILE A 80 -2.06 10.21 -2.46
CA ILE A 80 -1.90 11.40 -3.32
C ILE A 80 -0.44 11.86 -3.29
N HIS A 81 0.18 11.92 -2.11
CA HIS A 81 1.59 12.31 -2.00
C HIS A 81 2.52 11.36 -2.79
N GLU A 82 2.30 10.05 -2.69
CA GLU A 82 3.06 9.05 -3.44
C GLU A 82 2.82 9.17 -4.95
N MET A 83 1.58 9.42 -5.38
CA MET A 83 1.24 9.66 -6.79
C MET A 83 1.93 10.92 -7.32
N ASP A 84 1.88 12.04 -6.60
CA ASP A 84 2.54 13.30 -6.98
C ASP A 84 4.06 13.12 -7.16
N GLN A 85 4.71 12.33 -6.31
CA GLN A 85 6.13 12.01 -6.43
C GLN A 85 6.42 11.22 -7.72
N LEU A 86 5.57 10.25 -8.04
CA LEU A 86 5.71 9.42 -9.24
C LEU A 86 5.41 10.19 -10.52
N GLU A 87 4.42 11.09 -10.51
CA GLU A 87 4.09 11.95 -11.65
C GLU A 87 5.25 12.90 -12.01
N ARG A 88 5.96 13.43 -11.02
CA ARG A 88 7.20 14.24 -11.25
C ARG A 88 8.28 13.44 -11.96
N LEU A 89 8.24 12.12 -11.85
CA LEU A 89 9.14 11.18 -12.54
C LEU A 89 8.54 10.64 -13.83
N HIS A 90 7.48 11.29 -14.34
CA HIS A 90 6.78 10.96 -15.58
C HIS A 90 6.06 9.60 -15.57
N VAL A 91 5.75 9.07 -14.38
CA VAL A 91 4.86 7.92 -14.24
C VAL A 91 3.42 8.40 -14.43
N ARG A 92 2.68 7.75 -15.32
CA ARG A 92 1.26 8.02 -15.58
C ARG A 92 0.39 7.09 -14.74
N PHE A 93 -0.84 7.47 -14.46
CA PHE A 93 -1.79 6.66 -13.69
C PHE A 93 -3.10 6.37 -14.45
N GLU A 94 -3.34 7.11 -15.51
CA GLU A 94 -4.55 7.02 -16.33
C GLU A 94 -4.65 5.64 -17.00
N ASP A 95 -5.88 5.12 -17.04
CA ASP A 95 -6.26 3.87 -17.71
C ASP A 95 -5.58 2.57 -17.23
N HIS A 96 -4.71 2.63 -16.22
CA HIS A 96 -4.02 1.44 -15.70
C HIS A 96 -3.84 1.38 -14.18
N PHE A 97 -4.27 2.37 -13.41
CA PHE A 97 -4.27 2.33 -11.94
C PHE A 97 -5.69 2.36 -11.40
N PHE A 98 -6.09 1.31 -10.68
CA PHE A 98 -7.46 1.14 -10.21
C PHE A 98 -7.50 0.95 -8.69
N ILE A 99 -8.44 1.66 -8.06
CA ILE A 99 -8.71 1.55 -6.64
C ILE A 99 -10.08 0.91 -6.45
N SER A 100 -10.14 -0.14 -5.62
CA SER A 100 -11.42 -0.76 -5.30
C SER A 100 -12.32 0.21 -4.53
N ARG A 101 -13.56 0.41 -5.02
CA ARG A 101 -14.64 1.13 -4.30
C ARG A 101 -15.06 0.50 -2.96
N ARG A 102 -14.45 -0.63 -2.58
CA ARG A 102 -14.70 -1.36 -1.33
C ARG A 102 -13.50 -1.34 -0.39
N ALA A 103 -12.37 -0.75 -0.78
CA ALA A 103 -11.25 -0.49 0.11
C ALA A 103 -11.70 0.48 1.21
N HIS A 104 -11.19 0.32 2.43
CA HIS A 104 -11.56 1.23 3.53
C HIS A 104 -10.59 2.40 3.61
N LEU A 105 -11.03 3.52 4.17
CA LEU A 105 -10.20 4.71 4.32
C LEU A 105 -9.52 4.76 5.68
N VAL A 106 -8.24 5.13 5.68
CA VAL A 106 -7.50 5.57 6.86
C VAL A 106 -7.68 7.07 7.01
N LEU A 107 -8.60 7.46 7.89
CA LEU A 107 -8.85 8.85 8.28
C LEU A 107 -7.92 9.36 9.39
N PRO A 108 -7.75 10.69 9.57
CA PRO A 108 -6.81 11.27 10.55
C PRO A 108 -6.98 10.76 11.98
N TYR A 109 -8.21 10.52 12.44
CA TYR A 109 -8.46 10.03 13.79
C TYR A 109 -7.90 8.61 14.00
N HIS A 110 -7.80 7.77 12.97
CA HIS A 110 -7.21 6.44 13.10
C HIS A 110 -5.72 6.53 13.48
N LYS A 111 -4.98 7.49 12.93
CA LYS A 111 -3.57 7.71 13.29
C LYS A 111 -3.45 8.16 14.74
N VAL A 112 -4.31 9.09 15.17
CA VAL A 112 -4.34 9.57 16.56
C VAL A 112 -4.67 8.43 17.52
N LEU A 113 -5.66 7.59 17.19
CA LEU A 113 -6.03 6.43 18.00
C LEU A 113 -4.91 5.39 18.08
N ASP A 114 -4.22 5.11 16.97
CA ASP A 114 -3.09 4.17 16.92
C ASP A 114 -1.97 4.60 17.88
N VAL A 115 -1.54 5.86 17.77
CA VAL A 115 -0.51 6.44 18.67
C VAL A 115 -0.98 6.48 20.12
N ALA A 116 -2.23 6.88 20.37
CA ALA A 116 -2.78 6.96 21.73
C ALA A 116 -2.89 5.58 22.40
N HIS A 117 -3.32 4.55 21.66
CA HIS A 117 -3.39 3.18 22.15
C HIS A 117 -2.00 2.63 22.49
N GLU A 118 -1.01 2.81 21.61
CA GLU A 118 0.37 2.44 21.87
C GLU A 118 0.95 3.18 23.08
N ALA A 119 0.66 4.47 23.25
CA ALA A 119 1.15 5.26 24.39
C ALA A 119 0.57 4.78 25.73
N ARG A 120 -0.70 4.33 25.75
CA ARG A 120 -1.38 3.85 26.95
C ARG A 120 -1.10 2.38 27.28
N ALA A 121 -0.63 1.59 26.32
CA ALA A 121 -0.42 0.16 26.49
C ALA A 121 0.72 -0.14 27.48
N ALA A 122 0.44 -0.99 28.48
CA ALA A 122 1.47 -1.48 29.41
C ALA A 122 2.58 -2.27 28.68
N LYS A 123 2.21 -2.97 27.60
CA LYS A 123 3.13 -3.60 26.66
C LYS A 123 2.77 -3.15 25.25
N LYS A 124 3.70 -2.42 24.62
CA LYS A 124 3.57 -1.90 23.26
C LYS A 124 3.70 -3.01 22.22
N ILE A 125 2.99 -2.86 21.11
CA ILE A 125 3.08 -3.72 19.93
C ILE A 125 4.23 -3.25 19.03
N GLY A 126 4.50 -1.93 18.98
CA GLY A 126 5.40 -1.33 18.00
C GLY A 126 4.71 -1.10 16.66
N THR A 127 3.53 -0.49 16.67
CA THR A 127 2.80 -0.19 15.42
C THR A 127 3.52 0.88 14.61
N THR A 128 3.17 0.99 13.32
CA THR A 128 3.74 2.04 12.47
C THR A 128 3.16 3.43 12.75
N GLY A 129 2.16 3.56 13.64
CA GLY A 129 1.47 4.81 13.93
C GLY A 129 0.65 5.37 12.75
N ARG A 130 0.46 4.56 11.71
CA ARG A 130 -0.21 4.98 10.46
C ARG A 130 -1.72 4.73 10.48
N GLY A 131 -2.29 4.27 11.59
CA GLY A 131 -3.75 4.09 11.72
C GLY A 131 -4.29 2.80 11.09
N ILE A 132 -3.41 1.85 10.75
CA ILE A 132 -3.80 0.59 10.10
C ILE A 132 -4.73 -0.24 10.98
N GLY A 133 -4.33 -0.45 12.24
CA GLY A 133 -5.11 -1.22 13.21
C GLY A 133 -6.51 -0.63 13.41
N PRO A 134 -6.62 0.65 13.81
CA PRO A 134 -7.91 1.31 13.97
C PRO A 134 -8.79 1.29 12.70
N ALA A 135 -8.24 1.47 11.50
CA ALA A 135 -9.03 1.38 10.26
C ALA A 135 -9.59 -0.03 10.02
N TYR A 136 -8.84 -1.08 10.35
CA TYR A 136 -9.37 -2.45 10.31
C TYR A 136 -10.40 -2.71 11.41
N VAL A 137 -10.28 -2.10 12.60
CA VAL A 137 -11.31 -2.19 13.65
C VAL A 137 -12.63 -1.60 13.15
N ASP A 138 -12.61 -0.42 12.54
CA ASP A 138 -13.80 0.22 11.98
C ASP A 138 -14.44 -0.60 10.85
N LYS A 139 -13.61 -1.22 10.00
CA LYS A 139 -14.06 -2.20 9.00
C LYS A 139 -14.80 -3.38 9.63
N MET A 140 -14.24 -3.99 10.68
CA MET A 140 -14.86 -5.14 11.36
C MET A 140 -16.10 -4.74 12.15
N ALA A 141 -16.12 -3.55 12.72
CA ALA A 141 -17.27 -2.96 13.40
C ALA A 141 -18.40 -2.55 12.44
N ARG A 142 -18.12 -2.49 11.12
CA ARG A 142 -19.04 -2.07 10.04
C ARG A 142 -19.42 -0.59 10.12
N ILE A 143 -18.53 0.23 10.68
CA ILE A 143 -18.69 1.69 10.78
C ILE A 143 -17.71 2.45 9.89
N GLY A 144 -16.70 1.76 9.35
CA GLY A 144 -15.65 2.38 8.55
C GLY A 144 -16.14 2.91 7.20
N ILE A 145 -15.53 4.02 6.77
CA ILE A 145 -15.77 4.63 5.46
C ILE A 145 -14.99 3.87 4.38
N ARG A 146 -15.60 3.76 3.20
CA ARG A 146 -15.04 3.11 2.01
C ARG A 146 -15.10 4.04 0.81
#